data_AF-A0A821Q3R6-F1
#
_entry.id   AF-A0A821Q3R6-F1
#
_cell.length_a   1.000
_cell.length_b   1.000
_cell.length_c   1.000
_cell.angle_alpha   90.00
_cell.angle_beta   90.00
_cell.angle_gamma   90.00
#
_symmetry.space_group_name_H-M   'P 1'
#
loop_
_entity.id
_entity.type
_entity.pdbx_description
1 polymer ?
#
loop_
_entity_poly.entity_id
_entity_poly.type
_entity_poly.pdbx_seq_one_letter_code
_entity_poly.pdbx_strand_id
1 'polypeptide(L)' 'VIIKRNSSLDKEEFIKGNEVILSAGTVGSAQLLLLSGIGPREELEQHGIPVIVDLSGVGKNLQDHLMTVIIYQTHIPTV' A
#
# COMPACT_ATOMS: atom_id res chain seq x y z
N VAL A 1 13.29 1.86 7.54
CA VAL A 1 11.81 1.75 7.48
C VAL A 1 11.38 0.87 8.64
N ILE A 2 10.42 1.33 9.47
CA ILE A 2 9.83 0.51 10.53
C ILE A 2 8.63 -0.20 9.90
N ILE A 3 8.65 -1.53 9.85
CA ILE A 3 7.51 -2.32 9.39
C ILE A 3 6.75 -2.79 10.64
N LYS A 4 5.61 -2.16 10.95
CA LYS A 4 4.69 -2.66 11.98
C LYS A 4 3.77 -3.69 11.35
N ARG A 5 3.93 -4.96 11.74
CA ARG A 5 3.00 -6.03 11.34
C ARG A 5 1.89 -6.13 12.38
N ASN A 6 0.65 -6.09 11.94
CA ASN A 6 -0.53 -6.19 12.81
C ASN A 6 -0.74 -7.67 13.24
N SER A 7 0.16 -8.20 14.06
CA SER A 7 0.00 -9.48 14.76
C SER A 7 0.26 -9.25 16.24
N SER A 8 -0.44 -10.00 17.09
CA SER A 8 -0.42 -9.93 18.56
C SER A 8 0.95 -10.20 19.24
N LEU A 9 2.03 -10.21 18.46
CA LEU A 9 3.43 -10.28 18.85
C LEU A 9 4.18 -9.13 18.15
N ASP A 10 3.88 -7.88 18.53
CA ASP A 10 4.52 -6.69 17.97
C ASP A 10 6.03 -6.66 18.31
N LYS A 11 6.84 -7.24 17.41
CA LYS A 11 8.28 -6.97 17.35
C LYS A 11 8.52 -5.89 16.32
N GLU A 12 9.06 -4.75 16.75
CA GLU A 12 9.60 -3.75 15.84
C GLU A 12 10.88 -4.31 15.20
N GLU A 13 10.82 -4.62 13.91
CA GLU A 13 11.98 -5.04 13.12
C GLU A 13 12.58 -3.84 12.39
N PHE A 14 13.88 -3.61 12.62
CA PHE A 14 14.64 -2.54 12.00
C PHE A 14 15.52 -3.10 10.89
N ILE A 15 15.22 -2.69 9.65
CA ILE A 15 16.08 -2.96 8.51
C ILE A 15 16.95 -1.73 8.26
N LYS A 16 18.27 -1.93 8.23
CA LYS A 16 19.26 -0.92 7.85
C LYS A 16 19.95 -1.37 6.57
N GLY A 17 20.12 -0.43 5.65
CA GLY A 17 20.91 -0.57 4.43
C GLY A 17 21.39 0.81 4.01
N ASN A 18 22.38 0.88 3.12
CA ASN A 18 22.80 2.15 2.52
C ASN A 18 21.62 2.81 1.78
N GLU A 19 20.77 1.98 1.18
CA GLU A 19 19.53 2.36 0.52
C GLU A 19 18.43 1.34 0.87
N VAL A 20 17.18 1.76 0.81
CA VAL A 20 16.01 0.91 1.02
C VAL A 20 15.07 1.08 -0.18
N ILE A 21 14.85 -0.01 -0.93
CA ILE A 21 13.97 -0.03 -2.10
C ILE A 21 12.60 -0.56 -1.69
N LEU A 22 11.54 0.18 -2.00
CA LEU A 22 10.17 -0.22 -1.74
C LEU A 22 9.58 -0.94 -2.95
N SER A 23 9.27 -2.23 -2.79
CA SER A 23 8.77 -3.10 -3.87
C SER A 23 7.50 -3.85 -3.46
N ALA A 24 6.61 -3.21 -2.71
CA ALA A 24 5.38 -3.82 -2.15
C ALA A 24 4.16 -3.71 -3.10
N GLY A 25 4.40 -3.50 -4.40
CA GLY A 25 3.35 -3.31 -5.41
C GLY A 25 2.65 -1.94 -5.32
N THR A 26 1.66 -1.72 -6.19
CA THR A 26 0.96 -0.42 -6.32
C THR A 26 0.22 -0.02 -5.04
N VAL A 27 -0.46 -0.98 -4.39
CA VAL A 27 -1.20 -0.73 -3.14
C VAL A 27 -0.28 -0.70 -1.93
N GLY A 28 0.55 -1.74 -1.75
CA GLY A 28 1.38 -1.90 -0.56
C GLY A 28 2.45 -0.83 -0.42
N SER A 29 3.06 -0.39 -1.54
CA SER A 29 4.09 0.66 -1.49
C SER A 29 3.50 2.01 -1.10
N ALA A 30 2.34 2.37 -1.66
CA ALA A 30 1.64 3.61 -1.29
C ALA A 30 1.25 3.59 0.20
N GLN A 31 0.70 2.48 0.69
CA GLN A 31 0.35 2.32 2.11
C GLN A 31 1.57 2.48 3.03
N LEU A 32 2.68 1.82 2.71
CA LEU A 32 3.90 1.89 3.53
C LEU A 32 4.50 3.31 3.56
N LEU A 33 4.43 4.07 2.47
CA LEU A 33 4.84 5.48 2.44
C LEU A 33 3.95 6.33 3.36
N LEU A 34 2.63 6.20 3.25
CA LEU A 34 1.68 6.94 4.08
C LEU A 34 1.89 6.65 5.57
N LEU A 35 1.98 5.37 5.95
CA LEU A 35 2.24 4.97 7.34
C LEU A 35 3.63 5.39 7.85
N SER A 36 4.56 5.69 6.93
CA SER A 36 5.88 6.22 7.25
C SER A 36 5.92 7.76 7.27
N GLY A 37 4.79 8.45 7.13
CA GLY A 37 4.72 9.92 7.16
C GLY A 37 5.13 10.59 5.84
N ILE A 38 5.09 9.87 4.73
CA ILE A 38 5.40 10.38 3.37
C ILE A 38 4.11 10.34 2.55
N GLY A 39 3.50 11.49 2.31
CA GLY A 39 2.20 11.58 1.62
C GLY A 39 1.51 12.94 1.79
N PRO A 40 0.24 13.07 1.41
CA PRO A 40 -0.49 14.34 1.54
C PRO A 40 -0.62 14.76 3.01
N ARG A 41 -0.11 15.95 3.36
CA ARG A 41 -0.12 16.46 4.74
C ARG A 41 -1.48 16.35 5.44
N GLU A 42 -2.54 16.85 4.81
CA GLU A 42 -3.88 16.88 5.41
C GLU A 42 -4.38 15.45 5.75
N GLU A 43 -4.14 14.49 4.86
CA GLU A 43 -4.52 13.08 5.06
C GLU A 43 -3.70 12.44 6.19
N LEU A 44 -2.40 12.73 6.27
CA LEU A 44 -1.53 12.24 7.33
C LEU A 44 -1.92 12.82 8.71
N GLU A 45 -2.17 14.13 8.77
CA GLU A 45 -2.59 14.84 9.98
C GLU A 45 -3.95 14.33 10.49
N GLN A 46 -4.91 14.06 9.60
CA GLN A 46 -6.20 13.47 9.96
C GLN A 46 -6.08 12.11 10.66
N HIS A 47 -5.03 11.34 10.35
CA HIS A 47 -4.77 10.03 10.94
C HIS A 47 -3.75 10.06 12.10
N GLY A 48 -3.32 11.25 12.54
CA GLY A 48 -2.34 11.41 13.60
C GLY A 48 -0.93 10.90 13.24
N ILE A 49 -0.62 10.81 11.94
CA ILE A 49 0.69 10.36 11.44
C ILE A 49 1.60 11.59 11.32
N PRO A 50 2.80 11.59 11.92
CA PRO A 50 3.77 12.68 11.75
C PRO A 50 4.16 12.86 10.28
N VAL A 51 4.07 14.09 9.79
CA VAL A 51 4.44 14.42 8.41
C VAL A 51 5.96 14.58 8.32
N ILE A 52 6.62 13.63 7.66
CA ILE A 52 8.05 13.69 7.34
C ILE A 52 8.25 14.38 5.99
N VAL A 53 7.44 14.01 4.99
CA VAL A 53 7.47 14.60 3.64
C VAL A 53 6.04 14.79 3.16
N ASP A 54 5.69 16.02 2.81
CA ASP A 54 4.43 16.36 2.17
C ASP A 54 4.51 16.08 0.66
N LEU A 55 3.93 14.96 0.23
CA LEU A 55 3.97 14.49 -1.15
C LEU A 55 2.57 14.06 -1.61
N SER A 56 1.86 14.99 -2.23
CA SER A 56 0.43 14.86 -2.58
C SER A 56 0.11 13.70 -3.54
N GLY A 57 1.09 13.20 -4.29
CA GLY A 57 0.89 12.09 -5.25
C GLY A 57 0.84 10.70 -4.61
N VAL A 58 1.28 10.52 -3.36
CA VAL A 58 1.30 9.19 -2.72
C VAL A 58 -0.12 8.68 -2.50
N GLY A 59 -0.37 7.44 -2.91
CA GLY A 59 -1.70 6.82 -2.81
C GLY A 59 -2.73 7.36 -3.80
N LYS A 60 -2.33 8.24 -4.73
CA LYS A 60 -3.19 8.79 -5.78
C LYS A 60 -2.85 8.14 -7.13
N ASN A 61 -3.68 8.42 -8.14
CA ASN A 61 -3.51 7.91 -9.51
C ASN A 61 -3.39 6.38 -9.61
N LEU A 62 -4.14 5.65 -8.76
CA LEU A 62 -4.32 4.22 -8.98
C LEU A 62 -5.15 4.04 -10.26
N GLN A 63 -4.60 3.29 -11.20
CA GLN A 63 -5.24 2.94 -12.45
C GLN A 63 -5.34 1.43 -12.52
N ASP A 64 -6.41 0.94 -13.13
CA ASP A 64 -6.62 -0.47 -13.41
C ASP A 64 -7.38 -0.61 -14.73
N HIS A 65 -7.32 -1.79 -15.32
CA HIS A 65 -8.13 -2.12 -16.47
C HIS A 65 -9.52 -2.57 -16.02
N LEU A 66 -10.54 -1.81 -16.43
CA LEU A 66 -11.93 -2.20 -16.18
C LEU A 66 -12.21 -3.55 -16.84
N MET A 67 -12.75 -4.49 -16.07
CA MET A 67 -13.11 -5.82 -16.53
C MET A 67 -14.63 -5.99 -16.50
N THR A 68 -15.20 -6.48 -17.60
CA THR A 68 -16.55 -7.04 -17.62
C THR A 68 -16.43 -8.53 -17.90
N VAL A 69 -17.19 -9.34 -17.18
CA VAL A 69 -17.19 -10.80 -17.34
C VAL A 69 -18.57 -11.24 -17.76
N ILE A 70 -18.65 -11.95 -18.88
CA ILE A 70 -19.89 -12.59 -19.33
C ILE A 70 -19.74 -14.09 -19.08
N ILE A 71 -20.56 -14.60 -18.17
CA ILE A 71 -20.54 -16.01 -17.76
C ILE A 71 -21.78 -16.69 -18.36
N TYR A 72 -21.57 -17.74 -19.13
CA TYR A 72 -22.63 -18.59 -19.67
C TYR A 72 -22.52 -20.00 -19.11
N GLN A 73 -23.66 -20.62 -18.84
CA GLN A 73 -23.72 -22.03 -18.48
C GLN A 73 -23.55 -22.90 -19.72
N THR A 74 -22.69 -23.92 -19.65
CA THR A 74 -22.53 -24.94 -20.68
C THR A 74 -23.27 -26.22 -20.28
N HIS A 75 -23.69 -27.01 -21.27
CA HIS A 75 -24.28 -28.33 -21.04
C HIS A 75 -23.23 -29.45 -20.89
N ILE A 76 -21.96 -29.14 -21.16
CA ILE A 76 -20.83 -30.04 -20.95
C ILE A 76 -19.90 -29.46 -19.87
N PRO A 77 -19.34 -30.30 -18.97
CA PRO A 77 -18.38 -29.84 -17.98
C PRO A 77 -17.14 -29.23 -18.62
N THR A 78 -16.64 -28.13 -18.05
CA THR A 78 -15.33 -27.57 -18.40
C THR A 78 -14.24 -28.40 -17.70
N VAL A 79 -13.22 -28.83 -18.45
CA VAL A 79 -12.03 -29.53 -17.92
C VAL A 79 -11.09 -28.60 -17.16
#